data_AF-A0A914QDS5-F1
#
_entry.id   AF-A0A914QDS5-F1
#
_cell.length_a   1.000
_cell.length_b   1.000
_cell.length_c   1.000
_cell.angle_alpha   90.00
_cell.angle_beta   90.00
_cell.angle_gamma   90.00
#
_symmetry.space_group_name_H-M   'P 1'
#
loop_
_entity.id
_entity.type
_entity.pdbx_description
1 polymer ?
#
loop_
_entity_poly.entity_id
_entity_poly.type
_entity_poly.pdbx_seq_one_letter_code
_entity_poly.pdbx_strand_id
1 'polypeptide(L)'
;MGEPHQLKYLDDTKIIRWFAKNAGGKHPKLEPLPLGLPPYNYTLIHEASKNLKNFHQRNITLYLNFSPNTHPDRYAIRKYVEILYKNDSDVMIVKNWTLWTDYLQHLNNSKFVISPPGVGLDCYRTWEAIIMGAIPFILQSEISSLAFEIKNIDNEMTVYKV
;
A
#
# COMPACT_ATOMS: atom_id res chain seq x y z
N MET A 1 -7.41 -12.23 -13.58
CA MET A 1 -8.28 -12.81 -12.52
C MET A 1 -9.70 -12.77 -13.05
N GLY A 2 -10.50 -13.83 -12.88
CA GLY A 2 -11.90 -13.86 -13.32
C GLY A 2 -12.75 -12.88 -12.51
N GLU A 3 -13.92 -12.50 -13.03
CA GLU A 3 -14.85 -11.67 -12.26
C GLU A 3 -15.23 -12.37 -10.94
N PRO A 4 -15.27 -11.63 -9.81
CA PRO A 4 -15.67 -12.21 -8.54
C PRO A 4 -17.04 -12.88 -8.68
N HIS A 5 -17.12 -14.18 -8.39
CA HIS A 5 -18.36 -14.95 -8.44
C HIS A 5 -19.50 -14.35 -7.61
N GLN A 6 -19.17 -13.45 -6.67
CA GLN A 6 -20.11 -12.73 -5.84
C GLN A 6 -20.83 -11.57 -6.56
N LEU A 7 -20.32 -11.07 -7.69
CA LEU A 7 -20.93 -9.91 -8.38
C LEU A 7 -22.36 -10.19 -8.84
N LYS A 8 -22.69 -11.43 -9.20
CA LYS A 8 -24.05 -11.86 -9.59
C LYS A 8 -25.12 -11.57 -8.53
N TYR A 9 -24.74 -11.47 -7.25
CA TYR A 9 -25.70 -11.16 -6.19
C TYR A 9 -26.13 -9.69 -6.23
N LEU A 10 -25.33 -8.82 -6.82
CA LEU A 10 -25.63 -7.40 -6.94
C LEU A 10 -26.74 -7.10 -7.96
N ASP A 11 -27.11 -8.07 -8.79
CA ASP A 11 -28.26 -7.97 -9.69
C ASP A 11 -29.60 -8.00 -8.94
N ASP A 12 -29.64 -8.49 -7.69
CA ASP A 12 -30.87 -8.49 -6.88
C ASP A 12 -31.40 -7.06 -6.70
N THR A 13 -32.67 -6.85 -7.02
CA THR A 13 -33.35 -5.55 -6.96
C THR A 13 -33.47 -5.01 -5.54
N LYS A 14 -33.35 -5.86 -4.51
CA LYS A 14 -33.33 -5.44 -3.10
C LYS A 14 -31.98 -4.84 -2.68
N ILE A 15 -30.91 -5.09 -3.44
CA ILE A 15 -29.62 -4.47 -3.20
C ILE A 15 -29.60 -3.14 -3.94
N ILE A 16 -29.47 -2.05 -3.19
CA ILE A 16 -29.37 -0.68 -3.73
C ILE A 16 -27.89 -0.31 -3.95
N ARG A 17 -27.05 -0.62 -2.96
CA ARG A 17 -25.60 -0.36 -2.96
C ARG A 17 -24.90 -1.40 -2.10
N TRP A 18 -23.67 -1.75 -2.43
CA TRP A 18 -22.85 -2.70 -1.70
C TRP A 18 -21.46 -2.11 -1.47
N PHE A 19 -21.13 -1.88 -0.20
CA PHE A 19 -19.80 -1.42 0.20
C PHE A 19 -18.95 -2.60 0.65
N ALA A 20 -17.76 -2.78 0.07
CA ALA A 20 -16.90 -3.90 0.41
C ALA A 20 -15.42 -3.52 0.43
N LYS A 21 -14.74 -3.87 1.52
CA LYS A 21 -13.30 -3.66 1.64
C LYS A 21 -12.54 -4.51 0.64
N ASN A 22 -11.53 -3.91 0.02
CA ASN A 22 -10.61 -4.60 -0.89
C ASN A 22 -11.34 -5.35 -2.02
N ALA A 23 -12.48 -4.81 -2.48
CA ALA A 23 -13.32 -5.43 -3.49
C ALA A 23 -12.87 -5.05 -4.91
N GLY A 24 -12.62 -6.06 -5.73
CA GLY A 24 -12.38 -5.90 -7.17
C GLY A 24 -13.64 -6.12 -8.01
N GLY A 25 -13.54 -5.83 -9.30
CA GLY A 25 -14.62 -6.02 -10.27
C GLY A 25 -15.45 -4.76 -10.53
N LYS A 26 -16.28 -4.81 -11.57
CA LYS A 26 -17.09 -3.68 -12.04
C LYS A 26 -18.57 -4.01 -11.91
N HIS A 27 -19.27 -3.28 -11.06
CA HIS A 27 -20.73 -3.35 -10.99
C HIS A 27 -21.29 -2.00 -10.54
N PRO A 28 -22.39 -1.47 -11.12
CA PRO A 28 -22.91 -0.14 -10.78
C PRO A 28 -23.28 0.04 -9.31
N LYS A 29 -23.61 -1.06 -8.61
CA LYS A 29 -23.94 -1.08 -7.18
C LYS A 29 -22.76 -1.39 -6.26
N LEU A 30 -21.62 -1.82 -6.81
CA LEU A 30 -20.43 -2.10 -6.00
C LEU A 30 -19.67 -0.80 -5.74
N GLU A 31 -19.41 -0.54 -4.47
CA GLU A 31 -18.56 0.54 -4.02
C GLU A 31 -17.39 -0.07 -3.25
N PRO A 32 -16.17 -0.07 -3.83
CA PRO A 32 -15.02 -0.59 -3.10
C PRO A 32 -14.69 0.36 -1.95
N LEU A 33 -14.29 -0.23 -0.83
CA LEU A 33 -13.68 0.47 0.28
C LEU A 33 -12.19 0.08 0.36
N PRO A 34 -11.32 1.00 0.79
CA PRO A 34 -9.93 0.67 1.06
C PRO A 34 -9.80 -0.42 2.11
N LEU A 35 -8.68 -1.16 2.10
CA LEU A 35 -8.40 -2.13 3.14
C LEU A 35 -8.14 -1.43 4.50
N GLY A 36 -7.47 -0.27 4.46
CA GLY A 36 -7.13 0.53 5.62
C GLY A 36 -5.95 -0.05 6.41
N LEU A 37 -5.82 0.37 7.68
CA LEU A 37 -4.84 -0.21 8.61
C LEU A 37 -5.27 -1.59 9.11
N PRO A 38 -4.30 -2.44 9.51
CA PRO A 38 -4.63 -3.69 10.16
C PRO A 38 -5.32 -3.45 11.52
N PRO A 39 -6.12 -4.41 12.01
CA PRO A 39 -6.82 -4.29 13.30
C PRO A 39 -5.87 -4.38 14.51
N TYR A 40 -4.58 -4.60 14.27
CA TYR A 40 -3.53 -4.68 15.29
C TYR A 40 -2.53 -3.54 15.07
N ASN A 41 -1.79 -3.19 16.11
CA ASN A 41 -0.72 -2.18 16.08
C ASN A 41 -1.14 -0.75 15.65
N TYR A 42 -2.43 -0.47 15.54
CA TYR A 42 -2.94 0.87 15.16
C TYR A 42 -2.46 1.97 16.12
N THR A 43 -2.39 1.69 17.43
CA THR A 43 -1.86 2.63 18.42
C THR A 43 -0.38 2.91 18.18
N LEU A 44 0.41 1.87 17.89
CA LEU A 44 1.86 2.01 17.69
C LEU A 44 2.18 2.84 16.45
N ILE A 45 1.48 2.61 15.34
CA ILE A 45 1.66 3.41 14.13
C ILE A 45 1.15 4.85 14.32
N HIS A 46 0.05 5.04 15.06
CA HIS A 46 -0.43 6.38 15.39
C HIS A 46 0.55 7.16 16.27
N GLU A 47 1.14 6.54 17.28
CA GLU A 47 2.17 7.19 18.10
C GLU A 47 3.43 7.49 17.29
N ALA A 48 3.86 6.56 16.44
CA ALA A 48 5.00 6.78 15.56
C ALA A 48 4.75 7.90 14.53
N SER A 49 3.51 8.04 14.04
CA SER A 49 3.15 9.07 13.06
C SER A 49 3.09 10.48 13.63
N LYS A 50 3.23 10.67 14.95
CA LYS A 50 3.38 12.00 15.57
C LYS A 50 4.78 12.58 15.38
N ASN A 51 5.77 11.76 15.04
CA ASN A 51 7.18 12.15 14.93
C ASN A 51 7.78 11.76 13.57
N LEU A 52 7.17 12.26 12.50
CA LEU A 52 7.61 11.96 11.13
C LEU A 52 8.82 12.79 10.72
N LYS A 53 9.74 12.15 9.98
CA LYS A 53 10.82 12.86 9.29
C LYS A 53 10.28 13.56 8.05
N ASN A 54 10.78 14.77 7.81
CA ASN A 54 10.56 15.48 6.54
C ASN A 54 11.16 14.68 5.38
N PHE A 55 10.56 14.80 4.19
CA PHE A 55 10.94 14.01 3.01
C PHE A 55 12.45 14.04 2.71
N HIS A 56 13.09 15.21 2.80
CA HIS A 56 14.54 15.36 2.53
C HIS A 56 15.45 14.78 3.62
N GLN A 57 14.93 14.53 4.83
CA GLN A 57 15.68 13.94 5.94
C GLN A 57 15.66 12.41 5.93
N ARG A 58 14.92 11.82 4.99
CA ARG A 58 14.78 10.37 4.82
C ARG A 58 15.93 9.82 4.01
N ASN A 59 16.60 8.80 4.52
CA ASN A 59 17.82 8.24 3.93
C ASN A 59 17.61 6.92 3.20
N ILE A 60 16.42 6.31 3.29
CA ILE A 60 16.02 5.18 2.46
C ILE A 60 15.24 5.77 1.28
N THR A 61 15.80 5.70 0.08
CA THR A 61 15.09 6.13 -1.12
C THR A 61 13.97 5.15 -1.45
N LEU A 62 14.26 3.85 -1.47
CA LEU A 62 13.29 2.82 -1.82
C LEU A 62 13.26 1.70 -0.78
N TYR A 63 12.07 1.38 -0.28
CA TYR A 63 11.88 0.34 0.73
C TYR A 63 10.98 -0.80 0.23
N LEU A 64 11.47 -2.04 0.39
CA LEU A 64 10.74 -3.27 0.15
C LEU A 64 10.68 -4.11 1.42
N ASN A 65 9.48 -4.32 1.94
CA ASN A 65 9.24 -5.30 3.01
C ASN A 65 7.97 -6.11 2.75
N PHE A 66 8.08 -7.15 1.93
CA PHE A 66 7.03 -8.13 1.73
C PHE A 66 7.62 -9.49 1.32
N SER A 67 6.90 -10.56 1.65
CA SER A 67 7.24 -11.92 1.22
C SER A 67 6.93 -12.13 -0.27
N PRO A 68 7.87 -12.64 -1.08
CA PRO A 68 7.64 -12.91 -2.50
C PRO A 68 6.62 -14.04 -2.73
N ASN A 69 6.40 -14.91 -1.75
CA ASN A 69 5.67 -16.17 -1.93
C ASN A 69 4.14 -16.04 -1.79
N THR A 70 3.64 -14.83 -1.62
CA THR A 70 2.23 -14.58 -1.29
C THR A 70 1.38 -14.13 -2.47
N HIS A 71 2.01 -13.69 -3.57
CA HIS A 71 1.34 -13.31 -4.82
C HIS A 71 2.34 -13.40 -5.98
N PRO A 72 1.96 -13.88 -7.18
CA PRO A 72 2.88 -13.99 -8.32
C PRO A 72 3.65 -12.69 -8.65
N ASP A 73 2.95 -11.55 -8.63
CA ASP A 73 3.55 -10.24 -8.89
C ASP A 73 4.64 -9.86 -7.87
N ARG A 74 4.51 -10.32 -6.62
CA ARG A 74 5.50 -10.02 -5.57
C ARG A 74 6.84 -10.65 -5.87
N TYR A 75 6.84 -11.88 -6.41
CA TYR A 75 8.08 -12.53 -6.80
C TYR A 75 8.77 -11.76 -7.94
N ALA A 76 8.02 -11.43 -9.00
CA ALA A 76 8.56 -10.70 -10.15
C ALA A 76 9.09 -9.31 -9.77
N ILE A 77 8.31 -8.53 -9.01
CA ILE A 77 8.70 -7.20 -8.55
C ILE A 77 9.94 -7.27 -7.66
N ARG A 78 9.96 -8.19 -6.68
CA ARG A 78 11.10 -8.34 -5.78
C ARG A 78 12.38 -8.68 -6.55
N LYS A 79 12.33 -9.68 -7.42
CA LYS A 79 13.47 -10.08 -8.25
C LYS A 79 13.96 -8.92 -9.13
N TYR A 80 13.04 -8.16 -9.71
CA TYR A 80 13.38 -7.00 -10.54
C TYR A 80 14.10 -5.92 -9.74
N VAL A 81 13.58 -5.55 -8.56
CA VAL A 81 14.23 -4.56 -7.68
C VAL A 81 15.59 -5.07 -7.18
N GLU A 82 15.70 -6.33 -6.78
CA GLU A 82 16.96 -6.92 -6.32
C GLU A 82 18.04 -6.89 -7.41
N ILE A 83 17.68 -7.05 -8.68
CA ILE A 83 18.63 -6.97 -9.81
C ILE A 83 18.99 -5.52 -10.12
N LEU A 84 17.99 -4.65 -10.24
CA LEU A 84 18.17 -3.27 -10.69
C LEU A 84 18.96 -2.44 -9.68
N TYR A 85 18.71 -2.64 -8.39
CA TYR A 85 19.25 -1.82 -7.29
C TYR A 85 20.26 -2.57 -6.41
N LYS A 86 20.89 -3.64 -6.94
CA LYS A 86 21.81 -4.51 -6.17
C LYS A 86 22.96 -3.79 -5.48
N ASN A 87 23.37 -2.63 -6.02
CA ASN A 87 24.52 -1.85 -5.55
C ASN A 87 24.12 -0.52 -4.89
N ASP A 88 22.82 -0.21 -4.83
CA ASP A 88 22.36 1.09 -4.34
C ASP A 88 22.15 1.03 -2.82
N SER A 89 23.00 1.76 -2.10
CA SER A 89 23.02 1.74 -0.63
C SER A 89 21.80 2.37 0.03
N ASP A 90 21.04 3.18 -0.70
CA ASP A 90 19.80 3.83 -0.25
C ASP A 90 18.54 3.03 -0.61
N VAL A 91 18.69 1.82 -1.15
CA VAL A 91 17.60 0.87 -1.38
C VAL A 91 17.64 -0.24 -0.34
N MET A 92 16.56 -0.35 0.44
CA MET A 92 16.44 -1.33 1.52
C MET A 92 15.47 -2.44 1.14
N ILE A 93 15.99 -3.66 1.00
CA ILE A 93 15.24 -4.86 0.69
C ILE A 93 15.28 -5.81 1.89
N VAL A 94 14.16 -5.92 2.60
CA VAL A 94 14.02 -6.78 3.78
C VAL A 94 13.92 -8.25 3.36
N LYS A 95 14.83 -9.08 3.86
CA LYS A 95 14.90 -10.53 3.56
C LYS A 95 14.30 -11.41 4.65
N ASN A 96 14.31 -10.95 5.89
CA ASN A 96 13.91 -11.72 7.05
C ASN A 96 12.81 -11.00 7.84
N TRP A 97 12.26 -11.68 8.83
CA TRP A 97 11.32 -11.07 9.76
C TRP A 97 11.91 -9.79 10.40
N THR A 98 11.06 -8.79 10.58
CA THR A 98 11.43 -7.47 11.12
C THR A 98 10.53 -7.18 12.32
N LEU A 99 11.12 -6.71 13.41
CA LEU A 99 10.34 -6.23 14.56
C LEU A 99 9.43 -5.08 14.13
N TRP A 100 8.26 -4.97 14.75
CA TRP A 100 7.31 -3.94 14.39
C TRP A 100 7.87 -2.51 14.58
N THR A 101 8.66 -2.29 15.64
CA THR A 101 9.35 -1.01 15.88
C THR A 101 10.32 -0.66 14.77
N ASP A 102 11.12 -1.63 14.32
CA ASP A 102 12.09 -1.44 13.25
C ASP A 102 11.37 -1.21 11.92
N TYR A 103 10.26 -1.91 11.68
CA TYR A 103 9.40 -1.67 10.53
C TYR A 103 8.90 -0.23 10.46
N LEU A 104 8.37 0.30 11.56
CA LEU A 104 7.92 1.71 11.62
C LEU A 104 9.09 2.68 11.44
N GLN A 105 10.27 2.38 12.01
CA GLN A 105 11.46 3.20 11.81
C GLN A 105 11.92 3.20 10.35
N HIS A 106 11.91 2.04 9.68
CA HIS A 106 12.22 1.94 8.26
C HIS A 106 11.22 2.75 7.44
N LEU A 107 9.91 2.65 7.70
CA LEU A 107 8.90 3.46 7.02
C LEU A 107 9.15 4.97 7.21
N ASN A 108 9.42 5.42 8.44
CA ASN A 108 9.70 6.83 8.74
C ASN A 108 10.98 7.35 8.06
N ASN A 109 11.93 6.45 7.78
CA ASN A 109 13.16 6.75 7.05
C ASN A 109 13.04 6.59 5.52
N SER A 110 11.89 6.14 5.01
CA SER A 110 11.69 5.80 3.60
C SER A 110 10.98 6.90 2.83
N LYS A 111 11.51 7.27 1.67
CA LYS A 111 10.85 8.17 0.72
C LYS A 111 9.75 7.43 -0.03
N PHE A 112 10.12 6.29 -0.63
CA PHE A 112 9.22 5.47 -1.43
C PHE A 112 9.10 4.06 -0.85
N VAL A 113 7.90 3.49 -0.86
CA VAL A 113 7.61 2.13 -0.37
C VAL A 113 6.94 1.30 -1.45
N ILE A 114 7.54 0.20 -1.86
CA ILE A 114 6.92 -0.72 -2.82
C ILE A 114 5.79 -1.49 -2.12
N SER A 115 4.56 -1.29 -2.58
CA SER A 115 3.35 -1.87 -2.00
C SER A 115 2.51 -2.66 -3.02
N PRO A 116 3.01 -3.79 -3.55
CA PRO A 116 2.20 -4.66 -4.40
C PRO A 116 0.99 -5.25 -3.66
N PRO A 117 -0.04 -5.70 -4.40
CA PRO A 117 -1.25 -6.30 -3.87
C PRO A 117 -1.02 -7.32 -2.76
N GLY A 118 -1.97 -7.36 -1.83
CA GLY A 118 -2.10 -8.27 -0.70
C GLY A 118 -2.61 -9.64 -1.08
N VAL A 119 -3.45 -10.18 -0.19
CA VAL A 119 -4.41 -11.24 -0.55
C VAL A 119 -5.46 -10.69 -1.52
N GLY A 120 -5.78 -9.39 -1.44
CA GLY A 120 -6.62 -8.68 -2.42
C GLY A 120 -5.84 -7.57 -3.14
N LEU A 121 -6.56 -6.71 -3.85
CA LEU A 121 -6.01 -5.61 -4.66
C LEU A 121 -5.17 -4.61 -3.83
N ASP A 122 -5.62 -4.32 -2.61
CA ASP A 122 -4.98 -3.42 -1.66
C ASP A 122 -4.21 -4.18 -0.57
N CYS A 123 -3.32 -3.47 0.13
CA CYS A 123 -2.43 -4.01 1.16
C CYS A 123 -2.29 -3.07 2.36
N TYR A 124 -2.23 -3.62 3.57
CA TYR A 124 -1.95 -2.87 4.80
C TYR A 124 -0.72 -1.96 4.68
N ARG A 125 0.34 -2.45 4.01
CA ARG A 125 1.58 -1.68 3.76
C ARG A 125 1.33 -0.36 3.04
N THR A 126 0.33 -0.27 2.18
CA THR A 126 -0.02 0.96 1.47
C THR A 126 -0.41 2.04 2.48
N TRP A 127 -1.31 1.69 3.39
CA TRP A 127 -1.83 2.59 4.42
C TRP A 127 -0.79 2.89 5.50
N GLU A 128 0.00 1.89 5.88
CA GLU A 128 1.10 2.05 6.84
C GLU A 128 2.15 3.03 6.29
N ALA A 129 2.52 2.91 5.01
CA ALA A 129 3.44 3.84 4.36
C ALA A 129 2.91 5.27 4.33
N ILE A 130 1.64 5.46 3.94
CA ILE A 130 0.98 6.78 3.89
C ILE A 130 0.98 7.44 5.27
N ILE A 131 0.55 6.70 6.31
CA ILE A 131 0.48 7.23 7.68
C ILE A 131 1.87 7.56 8.23
N MET A 132 2.90 6.83 7.79
CA MET A 132 4.30 7.14 8.10
C MET A 132 4.92 8.20 7.18
N GLY A 133 4.12 8.87 6.36
CA GLY A 133 4.50 9.97 5.47
C GLY A 133 5.37 9.55 4.27
N ALA A 134 5.47 8.25 3.99
CA ALA A 134 6.17 7.72 2.82
C ALA A 134 5.22 7.64 1.62
N ILE A 135 5.76 7.67 0.41
CA ILE A 135 5.00 7.60 -0.83
C ILE A 135 4.94 6.13 -1.28
N PRO A 136 3.77 5.45 -1.24
CA PRO A 136 3.68 4.09 -1.71
C PRO A 136 3.66 4.01 -3.25
N PHE A 137 4.37 3.03 -3.80
CA PHE A 137 4.26 2.60 -5.18
C PHE A 137 3.39 1.34 -5.24
N ILE A 138 2.18 1.50 -5.76
CA ILE A 138 1.18 0.44 -5.89
C ILE A 138 1.00 0.03 -7.34
N LEU A 139 0.49 -1.19 -7.57
CA LEU A 139 0.00 -1.57 -8.90
C LEU A 139 -1.38 -0.93 -9.14
N GLN A 140 -1.62 -0.50 -10.37
CA GLN A 140 -2.91 0.05 -10.76
C GLN A 140 -3.98 -1.04 -10.74
N SER A 141 -5.12 -0.73 -10.12
CA SER A 141 -6.29 -1.59 -9.94
C SER A 141 -7.54 -0.73 -9.82
N GLU A 142 -8.71 -1.36 -9.74
CA GLU A 142 -10.00 -0.70 -9.54
C GLU A 142 -10.09 0.09 -8.23
N ILE A 143 -9.28 -0.27 -7.23
CA ILE A 143 -9.22 0.40 -5.93
C ILE A 143 -8.17 1.52 -5.91
N SER A 144 -7.24 1.55 -6.86
CA SER A 144 -6.14 2.53 -6.86
C SER A 144 -6.63 3.98 -6.94
N SER A 145 -7.76 4.22 -7.60
CA SER A 145 -8.40 5.55 -7.67
C SER A 145 -9.01 6.01 -6.35
N LEU A 146 -9.31 5.09 -5.43
CA LEU A 146 -9.78 5.41 -4.08
C LEU A 146 -8.63 5.80 -3.14
N ALA A 147 -7.45 5.25 -3.39
CA ALA A 147 -6.29 5.48 -2.53
C ALA A 147 -5.57 6.81 -2.87
N PHE A 148 -5.64 7.27 -4.12
CA PHE A 148 -4.79 8.35 -4.61
C PHE A 148 -5.51 9.29 -5.58
N GLU A 149 -5.69 10.55 -5.18
CA GLU A 149 -5.88 11.68 -6.09
C GLU A 149 -4.63 12.57 -5.97
N ILE A 150 -3.72 12.52 -6.94
CA ILE A 150 -2.55 13.41 -6.95
C ILE A 150 -3.04 14.80 -7.38
N LYS A 151 -3.13 15.74 -6.43
CA LYS A 151 -3.34 17.16 -6.73
C LYS A 151 -2.02 17.90 -6.53
N ASN A 152 -1.49 18.43 -7.64
CA ASN A 152 -0.29 19.26 -7.78
C ASN A 152 1.05 18.60 -7.38
N ILE A 153 1.95 18.47 -8.38
CA ILE A 153 3.38 18.19 -8.17
C ILE A 153 4.09 19.55 -8.25
N ASP A 154 3.80 20.44 -7.30
CA ASP A 154 4.59 21.67 -7.11
C ASP A 154 5.30 21.55 -5.77
N ASN A 155 6.56 21.09 -5.86
CA ASN A 155 7.67 21.09 -4.92
C ASN A 155 7.51 20.80 -3.41
N GLU A 156 6.33 20.68 -2.82
CA GLU A 156 6.18 20.29 -1.42
C GLU A 156 4.92 19.43 -1.22
N MET A 157 5.14 18.12 -1.04
CA MET A 157 4.18 17.10 -0.58
C MET A 157 2.96 16.76 -1.48
N THR A 158 2.91 15.49 -1.90
CA THR A 158 1.68 14.83 -2.36
C THR A 158 0.74 14.62 -1.18
N VAL A 159 -0.38 15.33 -1.14
CA VAL A 159 -1.44 15.14 -0.14
C VAL A 159 -2.33 13.97 -0.55
N TYR A 160 -2.48 12.99 0.33
CA TYR A 160 -3.49 11.93 0.21
C TYR A 160 -4.76 12.40 0.89
N LYS A 161 -5.86 12.57 0.14
CA LYS A 161 -7.17 12.85 0.73
C LYS A 161 -7.75 11.53 1.25
N VAL A 162 -7.79 11.38 2.58
CA VAL A 162 -8.60 10.35 3.26
C VAL A 162 -10.05 10.76 3.25
#